data_AF-A0A7S9GQ96-F1
#
_entry.id   AF-A0A7S9GQ96-F1
#
_cell.length_a   1.000
_cell.length_b   1.000
_cell.length_c   1.000
_cell.angle_alpha   90.00
_cell.angle_beta   90.00
_cell.angle_gamma   90.00
#
_symmetry.space_group_name_H-M   'P 1'
#
loop_
_entity.id
_entity.type
_entity.pdbx_description
1 polymer ?
#
loop_
_entity_poly.entity_id
_entity_poly.type
_entity_poly.pdbx_seq_one_letter_code
_entity_poly.pdbx_strand_id
1 'polypeptide(L)'
;MRSLRILATLICGSIALAGCKSEPQAKEYPFGVAEAVRRLDNSDSAGFRYARHCGVLFNFGSNKSDDHTVTWTARASRKDVFTFNVVVVESPKGVTLKLSVPLERNGREIYDGTQKYNHPLLRQPLRPAITELIESAMEKRSFDNERVEADARYLDRSPSGQACSEDAQILAQGFAADYDGPPGPSMETAQKLAAKNHW
;
A
#
# COMPACT_ATOMS: atom_id res chain seq x y z
N MET A 1 -73.39 -9.40 -18.93
CA MET A 1 -72.40 -9.29 -20.03
C MET A 1 -71.69 -7.94 -19.93
N ARG A 2 -70.35 -7.96 -19.84
CA ARG A 2 -69.34 -6.89 -20.11
C ARG A 2 -69.55 -5.50 -19.47
N SER A 3 -68.82 -5.15 -18.40
CA SER A 3 -67.41 -4.67 -18.34
C SER A 3 -67.27 -3.19 -18.79
N LEU A 4 -67.21 -2.24 -17.83
CA LEU A 4 -66.02 -1.59 -17.23
C LEU A 4 -65.21 -0.72 -18.21
N ARG A 5 -65.22 0.62 -18.03
CA ARG A 5 -64.30 1.55 -18.71
C ARG A 5 -63.62 2.51 -17.72
N ILE A 6 -62.39 2.13 -17.37
CA ILE A 6 -61.14 2.92 -17.37
C ILE A 6 -61.13 4.20 -16.49
N LEU A 7 -60.57 4.08 -15.28
CA LEU A 7 -59.83 5.15 -14.60
C LEU A 7 -58.39 5.14 -15.11
N ALA A 8 -57.92 6.25 -15.66
CA ALA A 8 -56.54 6.47 -16.06
C ALA A 8 -55.76 7.11 -14.90
N THR A 9 -54.97 6.30 -14.19
CA THR A 9 -54.04 6.78 -13.14
C THR A 9 -52.66 6.97 -13.77
N LEU A 10 -52.24 8.24 -13.90
CA LEU A 10 -50.87 8.63 -14.28
C LEU A 10 -49.93 8.26 -13.12
N ILE A 11 -49.12 7.21 -13.28
CA ILE A 11 -48.03 6.88 -12.37
C ILE A 11 -46.76 7.55 -12.91
N CYS A 12 -46.36 8.65 -12.27
CA CYS A 12 -45.06 9.28 -12.43
C CYS A 12 -43.99 8.31 -11.90
N GLY A 13 -43.36 7.57 -12.81
CA GLY A 13 -42.25 6.67 -12.51
C GLY A 13 -40.96 7.46 -12.23
N SER A 14 -40.70 7.75 -10.96
CA SER A 14 -39.39 8.20 -10.49
C SER A 14 -38.42 7.02 -10.49
N ILE A 15 -37.65 6.86 -11.56
CA ILE A 15 -36.52 5.93 -11.60
C ILE A 15 -35.39 6.56 -10.76
N ALA A 16 -35.39 6.27 -9.47
CA ALA A 16 -34.24 6.49 -8.62
C ALA A 16 -33.19 5.42 -8.96
N LEU A 17 -32.21 5.78 -9.79
CA LEU A 17 -30.97 5.02 -9.95
C LEU A 17 -30.20 5.11 -8.63
N ALA A 18 -30.52 4.22 -7.69
CA ALA A 18 -29.65 3.93 -6.57
C ALA A 18 -28.37 3.30 -7.15
N GLY A 19 -27.32 4.10 -7.24
CA GLY A 19 -25.97 3.63 -7.56
C GLY A 19 -25.49 2.69 -6.46
N CYS A 20 -25.79 1.39 -6.61
CA CYS A 20 -25.05 0.34 -5.93
C CYS A 20 -23.58 0.50 -6.33
N LYS A 21 -22.77 1.07 -5.43
CA LYS A 21 -21.33 0.92 -5.44
C LYS A 21 -21.05 -0.58 -5.36
N SER A 22 -20.91 -1.22 -6.51
CA SER A 22 -20.40 -2.57 -6.59
C SER A 22 -18.98 -2.51 -6.06
N GLU A 23 -18.73 -3.26 -4.99
CA GLU A 23 -17.40 -3.49 -4.44
C GLU A 23 -16.47 -3.93 -5.60
N PRO A 24 -15.24 -3.40 -5.72
CA PRO A 24 -14.36 -3.75 -6.82
C PRO A 24 -14.19 -5.27 -6.83
N GLN A 25 -14.59 -5.93 -7.93
CA GLN A 25 -14.40 -7.37 -8.05
C GLN A 25 -12.91 -7.67 -7.89
N ALA A 26 -12.58 -8.56 -6.96
CA ALA A 26 -11.20 -8.99 -6.75
C ALA A 26 -10.64 -9.54 -8.07
N LYS A 27 -9.49 -9.02 -8.52
CA LYS A 27 -8.83 -9.44 -9.76
C LYS A 27 -8.52 -10.94 -9.67
N GLU A 28 -9.14 -11.71 -10.57
CA GLU A 28 -8.88 -13.15 -10.71
C GLU A 28 -7.70 -13.39 -11.65
N TYR A 29 -6.85 -14.34 -11.29
CA TYR A 29 -5.68 -14.73 -12.07
C TYR A 29 -5.80 -16.19 -12.55
N PRO A 30 -5.57 -16.48 -13.85
CA PRO A 30 -5.86 -17.79 -14.45
C PRO A 30 -4.74 -18.81 -14.24
N PHE A 31 -4.31 -19.01 -13.01
CA PHE A 31 -3.33 -20.04 -12.63
C PHE A 31 -3.62 -20.59 -11.23
N GLY A 32 -3.02 -21.74 -10.90
CA GLY A 32 -3.20 -22.39 -9.60
C GLY A 32 -2.42 -21.73 -8.46
N VAL A 33 -2.75 -22.12 -7.23
CA VAL A 33 -2.17 -21.57 -5.98
C VAL A 33 -0.64 -21.63 -5.98
N ALA A 34 -0.05 -22.79 -6.28
CA ALA A 34 1.39 -22.98 -6.25
C ALA A 34 2.15 -22.03 -7.19
N GLU A 35 1.60 -21.75 -8.37
CA GLU A 35 2.19 -20.81 -9.32
C GLU A 35 2.06 -19.37 -8.83
N ALA A 36 0.93 -19.00 -8.22
CA ALA A 36 0.72 -17.69 -7.62
C ALA A 36 1.70 -17.43 -6.47
N VAL A 37 1.82 -18.37 -5.53
CA VAL A 37 2.77 -18.30 -4.41
C VAL A 37 4.20 -18.20 -4.93
N ARG A 38 4.57 -19.01 -5.93
CA ARG A 38 5.90 -18.95 -6.54
C ARG A 38 6.18 -17.58 -7.16
N ARG A 39 5.20 -16.95 -7.82
CA ARG A 39 5.38 -15.60 -8.39
C ARG A 39 5.53 -14.54 -7.31
N LEU A 40 4.69 -14.56 -6.27
CA LEU A 40 4.79 -13.64 -5.13
C LEU A 40 6.15 -13.76 -4.42
N ASP A 41 6.62 -14.99 -4.19
CA ASP A 41 7.90 -15.26 -3.55
C ASP A 41 9.11 -14.86 -4.39
N ASN A 42 8.97 -14.81 -5.72
CA ASN A 42 10.01 -14.33 -6.64
C ASN A 42 9.73 -12.89 -7.14
N SER A 43 8.96 -12.11 -6.39
CA SER A 43 8.69 -10.71 -6.70
C SER A 43 9.97 -9.86 -6.70
N ASP A 44 9.94 -8.73 -7.41
CA ASP A 44 11.06 -7.79 -7.53
C ASP A 44 11.27 -6.97 -6.24
N SER A 45 11.70 -7.66 -5.18
CA SER A 45 12.01 -7.07 -3.88
C SER A 45 13.16 -6.06 -3.95
N ALA A 46 14.06 -6.21 -4.93
CA ALA A 46 15.19 -5.30 -5.13
C ALA A 46 14.72 -3.96 -5.71
N GLY A 47 13.88 -3.99 -6.75
CA GLY A 47 13.25 -2.80 -7.33
C GLY A 47 12.38 -2.07 -6.31
N PHE A 48 11.56 -2.80 -5.56
CA PHE A 48 10.78 -2.25 -4.45
C PHE A 48 11.68 -1.54 -3.43
N ARG A 49 12.73 -2.22 -2.95
CA ARG A 49 13.66 -1.65 -1.97
C ARG A 49 14.34 -0.39 -2.49
N TYR A 50 14.81 -0.42 -3.73
CA TYR A 50 15.46 0.73 -4.36
C TYR A 50 14.52 1.94 -4.46
N ALA A 51 13.26 1.72 -4.85
CA ALA A 51 12.28 2.79 -4.96
C ALA A 51 11.80 3.34 -3.61
N ARG A 52 11.95 2.58 -2.52
CA ARG A 52 11.29 2.82 -1.23
C ARG A 52 12.24 3.03 -0.05
N HIS A 53 13.53 3.20 -0.30
CA HIS A 53 14.53 3.34 0.74
C HIS A 53 14.42 4.65 1.54
N CYS A 54 13.95 5.74 0.95
CA CYS A 54 13.78 7.04 1.61
C CYS A 54 14.97 7.45 2.50
N GLY A 55 16.20 7.27 2.01
CA GLY A 55 17.43 7.58 2.76
C GLY A 55 17.76 6.63 3.91
N VAL A 56 16.97 5.57 4.12
CA VAL A 56 17.19 4.54 5.13
C VAL A 56 17.63 3.24 4.47
N LEU A 57 18.71 2.65 4.98
CA LEU A 57 19.10 1.29 4.60
C LEU A 57 18.16 0.30 5.28
N PHE A 58 17.49 -0.54 4.48
CA PHE A 58 16.64 -1.60 4.98
C PHE A 58 16.77 -2.85 4.12
N ASN A 59 16.47 -4.00 4.71
CA ASN A 59 16.30 -5.26 4.00
C ASN A 59 14.82 -5.48 3.76
N PHE A 60 14.50 -6.02 2.60
CA PHE A 60 13.14 -6.39 2.24
C PHE A 60 13.19 -7.74 1.53
N GLY A 61 12.27 -8.62 1.88
CA GLY A 61 12.19 -9.94 1.26
C GLY A 61 10.89 -10.64 1.62
N SER A 62 10.57 -11.64 0.82
CA SER A 62 9.49 -12.58 1.07
C SER A 62 9.97 -13.75 1.93
N ASN A 63 9.02 -14.31 2.66
CA ASN A 63 9.08 -15.67 3.15
C ASN A 63 7.71 -16.32 2.92
N LYS A 64 7.71 -17.57 2.47
CA LYS A 64 6.49 -18.38 2.48
C LYS A 64 6.17 -18.70 3.93
N SER A 65 5.00 -18.27 4.39
CA SER A 65 4.53 -18.60 5.74
C SER A 65 3.81 -19.96 5.74
N ASP A 66 3.13 -20.28 4.64
CA ASP A 66 2.52 -21.58 4.36
C ASP A 66 2.34 -21.77 2.82
N ASP A 67 1.62 -22.81 2.40
CA ASP A 67 1.38 -23.14 0.98
C ASP A 67 0.48 -22.14 0.24
N HIS A 68 -0.15 -21.20 0.94
CA HIS A 68 -1.08 -20.20 0.41
C HIS A 68 -0.69 -18.76 0.74
N THR A 69 0.27 -18.54 1.63
CA THR A 69 0.56 -17.23 2.19
C THR A 69 2.01 -16.85 1.97
N VAL A 70 2.22 -15.71 1.31
CA VAL A 70 3.52 -15.04 1.22
C VAL A 70 3.52 -13.85 2.16
N THR A 71 4.52 -13.80 3.03
CA THR A 71 4.77 -12.68 3.93
C THR A 71 5.94 -11.88 3.43
N TRP A 72 5.78 -10.58 3.31
CA TRP A 72 6.88 -9.65 3.06
C TRP A 72 7.20 -8.86 4.32
N THR A 73 8.47 -8.79 4.68
CA THR A 73 8.93 -8.03 5.85
C THR A 73 10.03 -7.06 5.46
N ALA A 74 9.88 -5.80 5.85
CA ALA A 74 10.95 -4.82 5.84
C ALA A 74 11.65 -4.77 7.20
N ARG A 75 12.98 -4.82 7.19
CA ARG A 75 13.82 -4.77 8.39
C ARG A 75 14.85 -3.66 8.29
N ALA A 76 14.87 -2.75 9.26
CA ALA A 76 15.90 -1.72 9.40
C ALA A 76 16.59 -1.90 10.76
N SER A 77 17.91 -1.78 10.82
CA SER A 77 18.71 -1.95 12.05
C SER A 77 18.32 -3.21 12.86
N ARG A 78 18.09 -4.33 12.17
CA ARG A 78 17.66 -5.64 12.72
C ARG A 78 16.27 -5.67 13.38
N LYS A 79 15.44 -4.64 13.21
CA LYS A 79 14.05 -4.58 13.69
C LYS A 79 13.09 -4.66 12.52
N ASP A 80 12.00 -5.41 12.68
CA ASP A 80 10.90 -5.43 11.71
C ASP A 80 10.19 -4.07 11.75
N VAL A 81 10.15 -3.39 10.60
CA VAL A 81 9.52 -2.06 10.45
C VAL A 81 8.10 -2.20 9.95
N PHE A 82 7.90 -3.02 8.91
CA PHE A 82 6.57 -3.37 8.43
C PHE A 82 6.51 -4.80 7.89
N THR A 83 5.31 -5.37 7.97
CA THR A 83 5.00 -6.70 7.47
C THR A 83 3.67 -6.71 6.72
N PHE A 84 3.65 -7.33 5.55
CA PHE A 84 2.45 -7.53 4.73
C PHE A 84 2.27 -9.00 4.43
N ASN A 85 1.05 -9.50 4.50
CA ASN A 85 0.72 -10.88 4.14
C ASN A 85 -0.17 -10.88 2.90
N VAL A 86 0.13 -11.73 1.93
CA VAL A 86 -0.72 -11.97 0.78
C VAL A 86 -1.21 -13.41 0.84
N VAL A 87 -2.52 -13.56 1.01
CA VAL A 87 -3.19 -14.86 1.03
C VAL A 87 -3.72 -15.16 -0.37
N VAL A 88 -3.31 -16.30 -0.92
CA VAL A 88 -3.76 -16.83 -2.20
C VAL A 88 -4.97 -17.72 -1.95
N VAL A 89 -6.11 -17.30 -2.48
CA VAL A 89 -7.39 -18.00 -2.32
C VAL A 89 -7.81 -18.60 -3.65
N GLU A 90 -8.21 -19.88 -3.64
CA GLU A 90 -8.77 -20.52 -4.83
C GLU A 90 -10.05 -19.83 -5.28
N SER A 91 -10.23 -19.77 -6.60
CA SER A 91 -11.43 -19.23 -7.25
C SER A 91 -11.83 -20.13 -8.42
N PRO A 92 -13.08 -20.06 -8.91
CA PRO A 92 -13.54 -20.92 -10.00
C PRO A 92 -12.70 -20.85 -11.28
N LYS A 93 -12.02 -19.70 -11.53
CA LYS A 93 -11.21 -19.47 -12.74
C LYS A 93 -9.70 -19.44 -12.48
N GLY A 94 -9.26 -19.77 -11.27
CA GLY A 94 -7.85 -19.73 -10.87
C GLY A 94 -7.70 -19.29 -9.43
N VAL A 95 -7.07 -18.13 -9.18
CA VAL A 95 -6.89 -17.60 -7.82
C VAL A 95 -7.27 -16.14 -7.69
N THR A 96 -7.67 -15.74 -6.48
CA THR A 96 -7.73 -14.35 -6.04
C THR A 96 -6.69 -14.11 -4.95
N LEU A 97 -6.27 -12.86 -4.80
CA LEU A 97 -5.27 -12.46 -3.82
C LEU A 97 -5.91 -11.54 -2.78
N LYS A 98 -5.67 -11.84 -1.51
CA LYS A 98 -6.10 -10.99 -0.39
C LYS A 98 -4.87 -10.44 0.31
N LEU A 99 -4.65 -9.13 0.17
CA LEU A 99 -3.68 -8.41 1.00
C LEU A 99 -4.24 -8.30 2.43
N SER A 100 -3.45 -8.75 3.40
CA SER A 100 -3.74 -8.69 4.82
C SER A 100 -2.63 -7.91 5.51
N VAL A 101 -3.02 -6.82 6.17
CA VAL A 101 -2.12 -5.93 6.92
C VAL A 101 -2.38 -6.17 8.42
N PRO A 102 -1.34 -6.17 9.28
CA PRO A 102 -1.54 -6.20 10.72
C PRO A 102 -2.49 -5.08 11.18
N LEU A 103 -3.38 -5.42 12.11
CA LEU A 103 -4.33 -4.48 12.69
C LEU A 103 -3.80 -3.93 14.02
N GLU A 104 -4.11 -2.68 14.30
CA GLU A 104 -3.97 -2.09 15.63
C GLU A 104 -5.07 -2.59 16.58
N ARG A 105 -4.93 -2.29 17.88
CA ARG A 105 -5.93 -2.64 18.90
C ARG A 105 -7.33 -2.06 18.62
N ASN A 106 -7.40 -0.96 17.88
CA ASN A 106 -8.64 -0.31 17.46
C ASN A 106 -9.27 -0.95 16.20
N GLY A 107 -8.66 -2.01 15.65
CA GLY A 107 -9.13 -2.71 14.46
C GLY A 107 -8.77 -2.05 13.12
N ARG A 108 -8.07 -0.92 13.13
CA ARG A 108 -7.57 -0.27 11.91
C ARG A 108 -6.27 -0.89 11.46
N GLU A 109 -5.98 -0.81 10.17
CA GLU A 109 -4.68 -1.25 9.66
C GLU A 109 -3.58 -0.32 10.14
N ILE A 110 -2.48 -0.91 10.60
CA ILE A 110 -1.35 -0.15 11.14
C ILE A 110 -0.67 0.71 10.08
N TYR A 111 -0.73 0.34 8.79
CA TYR A 111 -0.09 1.04 7.66
C TYR A 111 -1.12 1.69 6.71
N ASP A 112 -2.13 2.36 7.25
CA ASP A 112 -3.19 3.00 6.46
C ASP A 112 -2.82 4.40 5.92
N GLY A 113 -1.66 4.96 6.31
CA GLY A 113 -1.20 6.26 5.83
C GLY A 113 -1.90 7.46 6.47
N THR A 114 -2.83 7.24 7.41
CA THR A 114 -3.67 8.31 7.97
C THR A 114 -3.11 8.90 9.28
N GLN A 115 -2.13 8.24 9.87
CA GLN A 115 -1.50 8.65 11.11
C GLN A 115 -0.06 9.12 10.91
N LYS A 116 0.46 9.82 11.91
CA LYS A 116 1.85 10.27 11.90
C LYS A 116 2.78 9.12 12.28
N TYR A 117 3.56 8.65 11.32
CA TYR A 117 4.58 7.63 11.56
C TYR A 117 5.92 8.23 11.94
N ASN A 118 6.63 7.61 12.89
CA ASN A 118 7.96 8.06 13.28
C ASN A 118 9.05 7.57 12.30
N HIS A 119 8.91 6.35 11.77
CA HIS A 119 9.88 5.77 10.86
C HIS A 119 9.69 6.28 9.42
N PRO A 120 10.74 6.76 8.72
CA PRO A 120 10.63 7.30 7.35
C PRO A 120 9.98 6.32 6.36
N LEU A 121 10.35 5.03 6.43
CA LEU A 121 9.76 3.98 5.57
C LEU A 121 8.24 3.81 5.70
N LEU A 122 7.61 4.33 6.77
CA LEU A 122 6.16 4.25 6.97
C LEU A 122 5.43 5.51 6.50
N ARG A 123 6.16 6.56 6.13
CA ARG A 123 5.60 7.85 5.67
C ARG A 123 5.35 7.90 4.16
N GLN A 124 5.56 6.80 3.48
CA GLN A 124 5.41 6.65 2.04
C GLN A 124 4.11 5.89 1.71
N PRO A 125 3.59 5.95 0.48
CA PRO A 125 2.39 5.22 0.07
C PRO A 125 2.65 3.70 -0.02
N LEU A 126 2.75 3.04 1.14
CA LEU A 126 3.09 1.62 1.23
C LEU A 126 2.04 0.70 0.61
N ARG A 127 0.75 0.97 0.83
CA ARG A 127 -0.34 0.16 0.26
C ARG A 127 -0.29 0.13 -1.27
N PRO A 128 -0.28 1.28 -1.98
CA PRO A 128 -0.09 1.30 -3.42
C PRO A 128 1.20 0.59 -3.88
N ALA A 129 2.30 0.76 -3.15
CA ALA A 129 3.56 0.09 -3.49
C ALA A 129 3.46 -1.45 -3.36
N ILE A 130 2.82 -1.97 -2.31
CA ILE A 130 2.63 -3.41 -2.15
C ILE A 130 1.64 -3.96 -3.20
N THR A 131 0.59 -3.21 -3.53
CA THR A 131 -0.32 -3.56 -4.63
C THR A 131 0.43 -3.69 -5.95
N GLU A 132 1.25 -2.72 -6.30
CA GLU A 132 2.08 -2.77 -7.50
C GLU A 132 3.10 -3.92 -7.46
N LEU A 133 3.69 -4.22 -6.29
CA LEU A 133 4.56 -5.40 -6.13
C LEU A 133 3.81 -6.72 -6.39
N ILE A 134 2.56 -6.82 -5.93
CA ILE A 134 1.69 -7.97 -6.20
C ILE A 134 1.40 -8.06 -7.70
N GLU A 135 0.95 -6.97 -8.31
CA GLU A 135 0.57 -6.97 -9.72
C GLU A 135 1.75 -7.26 -10.64
N SER A 136 2.89 -6.62 -10.41
CA SER A 136 4.12 -6.86 -11.16
C SER A 136 4.57 -8.32 -11.05
N ALA A 137 4.51 -8.91 -9.84
CA ALA A 137 4.82 -10.32 -9.63
C ALA A 137 3.85 -11.24 -10.41
N MET A 138 2.54 -10.96 -10.36
CA MET A 138 1.55 -11.77 -11.08
C MET A 138 1.71 -11.65 -12.60
N GLU A 139 2.09 -10.49 -13.10
CA GLU A 139 2.32 -10.20 -14.52
C GLU A 139 3.74 -10.57 -14.98
N LYS A 140 4.60 -11.07 -14.07
CA LYS A 140 6.02 -11.41 -14.33
C LYS A 140 6.82 -10.25 -14.91
N ARG A 141 6.56 -9.03 -14.45
CA ARG A 141 7.28 -7.82 -14.82
C ARG A 141 8.04 -7.27 -13.60
N SER A 142 8.97 -6.36 -13.86
CA SER A 142 9.65 -5.62 -12.79
C SER A 142 8.68 -4.67 -12.08
N PHE A 143 9.04 -4.30 -10.85
CA PHE A 143 8.32 -3.31 -10.07
C PHE A 143 8.37 -1.95 -10.77
N ASP A 144 7.22 -1.30 -10.94
CA ASP A 144 7.10 -0.02 -11.65
C ASP A 144 6.75 1.10 -10.67
N ASN A 145 7.75 1.91 -10.33
CA ASN A 145 7.56 3.01 -9.38
C ASN A 145 6.61 4.09 -9.89
N GLU A 146 6.55 4.31 -11.20
CA GLU A 146 5.75 5.39 -11.78
C GLU A 146 4.25 5.15 -11.57
N ARG A 147 3.83 3.87 -11.61
CA ARG A 147 2.45 3.45 -11.29
C ARG A 147 2.08 3.76 -9.86
N VAL A 148 2.99 3.51 -8.92
CA VAL A 148 2.77 3.81 -7.50
C VAL A 148 2.59 5.31 -7.29
N GLU A 149 3.45 6.14 -7.89
CA GLU A 149 3.33 7.60 -7.76
C GLU A 149 2.08 8.14 -8.47
N ALA A 150 1.64 7.51 -9.57
CA ALA A 150 0.41 7.89 -10.26
C ALA A 150 -0.83 7.60 -9.39
N ASP A 151 -0.90 6.42 -8.79
CA ASP A 151 -1.97 6.03 -7.88
C ASP A 151 -1.97 6.86 -6.60
N ALA A 152 -0.79 7.12 -6.03
CA ALA A 152 -0.65 7.98 -4.86
C ALA A 152 -1.12 9.42 -5.16
N ARG A 153 -0.73 9.99 -6.31
CA ARG A 153 -1.19 11.31 -6.76
C ARG A 153 -2.69 11.37 -7.04
N TYR A 154 -3.28 10.27 -7.50
CA TYR A 154 -4.73 10.18 -7.72
C TYR A 154 -5.51 10.11 -6.40
N LEU A 155 -4.95 9.44 -5.39
CA LEU A 155 -5.56 9.30 -4.07
C LEU A 155 -5.31 10.51 -3.16
N ASP A 156 -4.31 11.36 -3.45
CA ASP A 156 -3.90 12.44 -2.57
C ASP A 156 -4.30 13.85 -3.07
N ARG A 157 -5.20 14.49 -2.31
CA ARG A 157 -5.47 15.94 -2.31
C ARG A 157 -4.54 16.69 -1.32
N SER A 158 -3.53 16.02 -0.76
CA SER A 158 -2.52 16.59 0.15
C SER A 158 -1.25 16.98 -0.62
N PRO A 159 -0.51 18.04 -0.20
CA PRO A 159 0.53 18.67 -1.03
C PRO A 159 1.84 17.88 -1.15
N SER A 160 1.94 16.70 -0.54
CA SER A 160 3.19 15.97 -0.38
C SER A 160 3.24 14.67 -1.18
N GLY A 161 2.66 14.64 -2.39
CA GLY A 161 2.67 13.49 -3.33
C GLY A 161 4.07 13.03 -3.81
N GLN A 162 5.11 13.22 -3.00
CA GLN A 162 6.42 12.64 -3.13
C GLN A 162 6.56 11.49 -2.13
N ALA A 163 6.95 10.31 -2.63
CA ALA A 163 7.22 9.12 -1.85
C ALA A 163 8.18 9.27 -0.66
N CYS A 164 8.95 10.36 -0.58
CA CYS A 164 9.72 10.72 0.59
C CYS A 164 9.74 12.26 0.68
N SER A 165 9.55 12.84 1.87
CA SER A 165 9.76 14.29 2.07
C SER A 165 11.17 14.69 1.61
N GLU A 166 11.38 15.92 1.16
CA GLU A 166 12.69 16.43 0.69
C GLU A 166 13.83 16.08 1.66
N ASP A 167 13.59 16.12 2.96
CA ASP A 167 14.55 15.73 4.01
C ASP A 167 15.07 14.29 3.88
N ALA A 168 14.22 13.34 3.47
CA ALA A 168 14.60 11.94 3.28
C ALA A 168 15.35 11.71 1.96
N GLN A 169 15.13 12.56 0.96
CA GLN A 169 15.93 12.57 -0.28
C GLN A 169 17.32 13.18 -0.04
N ILE A 170 17.42 14.20 0.82
CA ILE A 170 18.70 14.79 1.25
C ILE A 170 19.54 13.76 2.03
N LEU A 171 18.93 12.95 2.90
CA LEU A 171 19.61 11.84 3.57
C LEU A 171 20.11 10.78 2.58
N ALA A 172 19.32 10.45 1.54
CA ALA A 172 19.74 9.56 0.47
C ALA A 172 20.95 10.06 -0.34
N GLN A 173 21.17 11.38 -0.41
CA GLN A 173 22.27 11.99 -1.15
C GLN A 173 23.58 12.10 -0.38
N GLY A 174 23.63 11.79 0.92
CA GLY A 174 24.87 11.97 1.70
C GLY A 174 25.10 11.07 2.90
N PHE A 175 24.08 10.59 3.59
CA PHE A 175 24.28 9.79 4.81
C PHE A 175 23.09 8.86 5.04
N ALA A 176 23.28 7.56 4.86
CA ALA A 176 22.41 6.58 5.47
C ALA A 176 22.51 6.75 6.99
N ALA A 177 21.54 7.43 7.60
CA ALA A 177 21.51 7.63 9.03
C ALA A 177 21.04 6.34 9.71
N ASP A 178 21.88 5.77 10.58
CA ASP A 178 21.46 4.74 11.52
C ASP A 178 20.43 5.35 12.49
N TYR A 179 19.16 5.03 12.29
CA TYR A 179 18.02 5.58 13.04
C TYR A 179 17.83 4.85 14.39
N ASP A 180 18.88 4.75 15.20
CA ASP A 180 18.81 4.24 16.60
C ASP A 180 18.95 5.39 17.64
N GLY A 181 18.79 6.65 17.23
CA GLY A 181 18.81 7.79 18.15
C GLY A 181 17.56 7.87 19.04
N PRO A 182 17.67 8.34 20.30
CA PRO A 182 16.51 8.71 21.12
C PRO A 182 15.65 9.73 20.36
N PRO A 183 14.35 9.89 20.70
CA PRO A 183 13.45 10.80 20.00
C PRO A 183 14.14 12.14 19.78
N GLY A 184 14.32 12.48 18.51
CA GLY A 184 14.98 13.72 18.14
C GLY A 184 14.24 14.91 18.77
N PRO A 185 14.96 16.00 19.07
CA PRO A 185 14.34 17.21 19.56
C PRO A 185 13.17 17.62 18.66
N SER A 186 12.10 18.20 19.24
CA SER A 186 10.97 18.71 18.46
C SER A 186 11.47 19.59 17.31
N MET A 187 10.72 19.66 16.19
CA MET A 187 11.07 20.50 15.03
C MET A 187 11.47 21.93 15.45
N GLU A 188 10.79 22.49 16.45
CA GLU A 188 11.10 23.81 17.01
C GLU A 188 12.48 23.86 17.69
N THR A 189 12.87 22.78 18.36
CA THR A 189 14.18 22.66 19.03
C THR A 189 15.29 22.42 18.00
N ALA A 190 15.03 21.65 16.93
CA ALA A 190 15.96 21.47 15.83
C ALA A 190 16.21 22.79 15.07
N GLN A 191 15.16 23.58 14.82
CA GLN A 191 15.27 24.92 14.20
C GLN A 191 16.05 25.90 15.07
N LYS A 192 15.85 25.88 16.40
CA LYS A 192 16.64 26.71 17.33
C LYS A 192 18.12 26.32 17.38
N LEU A 193 18.43 25.02 17.24
CA LEU A 193 19.81 24.53 17.18
C LEU A 193 20.51 24.89 15.86
N ALA A 194 19.79 24.85 14.74
CA ALA A 194 20.31 25.31 13.45
C ALA A 194 20.59 26.83 13.46
N ALA A 195 19.65 27.62 13.98
CA ALA A 195 19.82 29.07 14.10
C ALA A 195 20.96 29.48 15.03
N LYS A 196 21.27 28.68 16.06
CA LYS A 196 22.35 28.94 17.02
C LYS A 196 23.75 28.61 16.47
N ASN A 197 23.84 27.72 15.48
CA ASN A 197 25.11 27.22 14.95
C ASN A 197 25.50 27.81 13.58
N HIS A 198 24.73 28.76 13.05
CA HIS A 198 24.97 29.44 11.75
C HIS A 198 25.20 28.47 10.57
N TRP A 199 24.31 27.48 10.42
CA TRP A 199 24.17 26.70 9.19
C TRP A 199 23.06 27.30 8.33
#